data_AF-A0A7V9ZFT1-F1
#
_entry.id   AF-A0A7V9ZFT1-F1
#
_cell.length_a   1.000
_cell.length_b   1.000
_cell.length_c   1.000
_cell.angle_alpha   90.00
_cell.angle_beta   90.00
_cell.angle_gamma   90.00
#
_symmetry.space_group_name_H-M   'P 1'
#
loop_
_entity.id
_entity.type
_entity.pdbx_description
1 polymer ?
#
loop_
_entity_poly.entity_id
_entity_poly.type
_entity_poly.pdbx_seq_one_letter_code
_entity_poly.pdbx_strand_id
1 'polypeptide(L)'
;MTEVTIITNSVPRYILDAYELTVEERAEFDYLDWQAIERGEDSSSFFRYKGEIYDLGDIPAVDRRPNGDSAFQQWDGVAFDSFFSGILVRYVDDFERVIVGRFYS
;
A
#
# COMPACT_ATOMS: atom_id res chain seq x y z
N MET A 1 5.25 26.80 0.13
CA MET A 1 5.49 25.36 -0.11
C MET A 1 5.27 24.69 1.22
N THR A 2 4.16 23.97 1.39
CA THR A 2 3.94 23.18 2.61
C THR A 2 5.03 22.12 2.70
N GLU A 3 5.68 22.03 3.86
CA GLU A 3 6.79 21.12 4.08
C GLU A 3 6.23 19.72 4.37
N VAL A 4 6.44 18.80 3.43
CA VAL A 4 5.98 17.42 3.60
C VAL A 4 6.87 16.71 4.61
N THR A 5 6.29 16.29 5.74
CA THR A 5 6.98 15.50 6.76
C THR A 5 6.62 14.03 6.61
N ILE A 6 7.63 13.16 6.47
CA ILE A 6 7.47 11.71 6.36
C ILE A 6 7.98 11.03 7.63
N ILE A 7 7.15 10.18 8.23
CA ILE A 7 7.47 9.43 9.44
C ILE A 7 7.37 7.94 9.13
N THR A 8 8.45 7.19 9.40
CA THR A 8 8.50 5.73 9.23
C THR A 8 9.32 5.10 10.35
N ASN A 9 8.95 3.89 10.76
CA ASN A 9 9.76 3.06 11.65
C ASN A 9 10.69 2.10 10.89
N SER A 10 10.65 2.12 9.56
CA SER A 10 11.45 1.25 8.67
C SER A 10 11.32 -0.25 8.95
N VAL A 11 10.24 -0.68 9.60
CA VAL A 11 9.98 -2.09 9.89
C VAL A 11 9.29 -2.72 8.69
N PRO A 12 9.86 -3.76 8.07
CA PRO A 12 9.21 -4.52 7.00
C PRO A 12 7.96 -5.26 7.50
N ARG A 13 6.93 -5.32 6.66
CA ARG A 13 5.66 -6.03 6.91
C ARG A 13 5.42 -7.00 5.78
N TYR A 14 4.95 -8.20 6.09
CA TYR A 14 4.62 -9.21 5.09
C TYR A 14 3.48 -8.76 4.20
N ILE A 15 3.67 -8.99 2.91
CA ILE A 15 2.58 -8.98 1.94
C ILE A 15 1.79 -10.26 2.15
N LEU A 16 0.47 -10.11 2.09
CA LEU A 16 -0.49 -11.17 2.27
C LEU A 16 -1.15 -11.42 0.93
N ASP A 17 -1.37 -12.70 0.63
CA ASP A 17 -2.24 -13.07 -0.48
C ASP A 17 -3.72 -12.93 -0.08
N ALA A 18 -4.58 -12.64 -1.05
CA ALA A 18 -6.04 -12.64 -0.91
C ALA A 18 -6.60 -13.87 -0.15
N TYR A 19 -5.98 -15.04 -0.32
CA TYR A 19 -6.40 -16.26 0.39
C TYR A 19 -6.14 -16.22 1.90
N GLU A 20 -5.21 -15.39 2.37
CA GLU A 20 -4.85 -15.25 3.79
C GLU A 20 -5.79 -14.30 4.57
N LEU A 21 -6.73 -13.63 3.89
CA LEU A 21 -7.73 -12.77 4.50
C LEU A 21 -8.91 -13.59 5.02
N THR A 22 -9.38 -13.23 6.22
CA THR A 22 -10.61 -13.74 6.83
C THR A 22 -11.85 -13.25 6.07
N VAL A 23 -12.99 -13.92 6.24
CA VAL A 23 -14.24 -13.56 5.54
C VAL A 23 -14.68 -12.15 5.90
N GLU A 24 -14.47 -11.74 7.16
CA GLU A 24 -14.77 -10.40 7.65
C GLU A 24 -13.89 -9.34 6.99
N GLU A 25 -12.58 -9.59 6.87
CA GLU A 25 -11.64 -8.68 6.18
C GLU A 25 -11.96 -8.58 4.68
N ARG A 26 -12.35 -9.68 4.03
CA ARG A 26 -12.74 -9.68 2.60
C ARG A 26 -13.95 -8.80 2.30
N ALA A 27 -14.85 -8.64 3.28
CA ALA A 27 -16.05 -7.83 3.13
C ALA A 27 -15.75 -6.34 2.93
N GLU A 28 -14.55 -5.87 3.30
CA GLU A 28 -14.11 -4.49 3.10
C GLU A 28 -13.69 -4.20 1.64
N PHE A 29 -13.45 -5.24 0.83
CA PHE A 29 -13.04 -5.13 -0.57
C PHE A 29 -14.11 -5.71 -1.49
N ASP A 30 -15.31 -5.12 -1.44
CA ASP A 30 -16.48 -5.53 -2.24
C ASP A 30 -16.32 -5.33 -3.76
N TYR A 31 -15.31 -4.55 -4.17
CA TYR A 31 -14.95 -4.31 -5.55
C TYR A 31 -14.15 -5.45 -6.19
N LEU A 32 -13.61 -6.38 -5.40
CA LEU A 32 -12.85 -7.53 -5.91
C LEU A 32 -13.77 -8.69 -6.30
N ASP A 33 -13.47 -9.36 -7.40
CA ASP A 33 -14.13 -10.62 -7.76
C ASP A 33 -13.52 -11.78 -6.96
N TRP A 34 -14.01 -11.95 -5.73
CA TRP A 34 -13.58 -13.03 -4.85
C TRP A 34 -13.77 -14.42 -5.45
N GLN A 35 -14.75 -14.63 -6.33
CA GLN A 35 -14.95 -15.92 -6.96
C GLN A 35 -13.87 -16.19 -8.02
N ALA A 36 -13.46 -15.18 -8.79
CA ALA A 36 -12.35 -15.30 -9.74
C ALA A 36 -11.03 -15.54 -9.00
N ILE A 37 -10.79 -14.82 -7.90
CA ILE A 37 -9.63 -15.04 -7.03
C ILE A 37 -9.61 -16.48 -6.51
N GLU A 38 -10.73 -16.98 -5.97
CA GLU A 38 -10.88 -18.36 -5.45
C GLU A 38 -10.71 -19.46 -6.52
N ARG A 39 -11.00 -19.15 -7.79
CA ARG A 39 -10.72 -20.04 -8.92
C ARG A 39 -9.27 -19.96 -9.42
N GLY A 40 -8.48 -19.02 -8.90
CA GLY A 40 -7.11 -18.75 -9.36
C GLY A 40 -7.05 -18.04 -10.71
N GLU A 41 -8.14 -17.40 -11.12
CA GLU A 41 -8.23 -16.60 -12.36
C GLU A 41 -7.77 -15.15 -12.14
N ASP A 42 -7.73 -14.72 -10.88
CA ASP A 42 -7.28 -13.39 -10.46
C ASP A 42 -6.47 -13.49 -9.16
N SER A 43 -5.76 -12.41 -8.80
CA SER A 43 -4.93 -12.33 -7.59
C SER A 43 -4.93 -10.91 -7.04
N SER A 44 -4.97 -10.78 -5.71
CA SER A 44 -4.77 -9.49 -5.03
C SER A 44 -3.77 -9.66 -3.87
N SER A 45 -3.05 -8.59 -3.56
CA SER A 45 -1.97 -8.56 -2.57
C SER A 45 -2.23 -7.46 -1.56
N PHE A 46 -2.08 -7.78 -0.28
CA PHE A 46 -2.45 -6.90 0.82
C PHE A 46 -1.32 -6.72 1.81
N PHE A 47 -1.43 -5.75 2.72
CA PHE A 47 -0.62 -5.71 3.94
C PHE A 47 -1.40 -5.13 5.11
N ARG A 48 -1.03 -5.55 6.33
CA ARG A 48 -1.62 -5.03 7.57
C ARG A 48 -0.81 -3.86 8.11
N TYR A 49 -1.44 -2.72 8.35
CA TYR A 49 -0.80 -1.55 8.95
C TYR A 49 -1.73 -0.83 9.94
N LYS A 50 -1.28 -0.69 11.19
CA LYS A 50 -2.02 0.02 12.26
C LYS A 50 -3.45 -0.48 12.53
N GLY A 51 -3.73 -1.76 12.28
CA GLY A 51 -5.04 -2.36 12.49
C GLY A 51 -5.90 -2.42 11.23
N GLU A 52 -5.48 -1.75 10.16
CA GLU A 52 -6.16 -1.73 8.87
C GLU A 52 -5.47 -2.67 7.86
N ILE A 53 -6.21 -3.04 6.81
CA ILE A 53 -5.70 -3.79 5.66
C ILE A 53 -5.73 -2.89 4.45
N TYR A 54 -4.63 -2.90 3.71
CA TYR A 54 -4.49 -2.12 2.50
C TYR A 54 -4.28 -3.07 1.33
N ASP A 55 -5.04 -2.86 0.26
CA ASP A 55 -4.82 -3.49 -1.04
C ASP A 55 -3.67 -2.76 -1.76
N LEU A 56 -2.61 -3.48 -2.12
CA LEU A 56 -1.48 -2.93 -2.86
C LEU A 56 -1.84 -2.56 -4.30
N GLY A 57 -2.85 -3.20 -4.88
CA GLY A 57 -3.38 -2.89 -6.21
C GLY A 57 -4.10 -1.54 -6.26
N ASP A 58 -4.68 -1.10 -5.14
CA ASP A 58 -5.35 0.20 -5.01
C ASP A 58 -4.38 1.33 -4.59
N ILE A 59 -3.08 1.06 -4.45
CA ILE A 59 -2.07 2.07 -4.14
C ILE A 59 -1.34 2.47 -5.43
N PRO A 60 -1.63 3.66 -6.01
CA PRO A 60 -0.97 4.10 -7.23
C PRO A 60 0.53 4.23 -7.04
N ALA A 61 1.26 3.87 -8.09
CA ALA A 61 2.71 4.02 -8.12
C ALA A 61 3.12 5.50 -8.06
N VAL A 62 4.16 5.80 -7.27
CA VAL A 62 4.78 7.12 -7.28
C VAL A 62 5.48 7.35 -8.62
N ASP A 63 5.34 8.55 -9.17
CA ASP A 63 6.12 8.96 -10.33
C ASP A 63 7.59 9.18 -9.94
N ARG A 64 8.46 8.27 -10.41
CA ARG A 64 9.90 8.26 -10.13
C ARG A 64 10.73 8.84 -11.27
N ARG A 65 10.13 9.63 -12.17
CA ARG A 65 10.89 10.29 -13.24
C ARG A 65 12.05 11.11 -12.64
N PRO A 66 13.25 11.09 -13.24
CA PRO A 66 14.46 11.71 -12.66
C PRO A 66 14.34 13.21 -12.31
N ASN A 67 13.39 13.91 -12.93
CA ASN A 67 13.13 15.34 -12.74
C ASN A 67 11.84 15.63 -11.96
N GLY A 68 11.16 14.60 -11.45
CA GLY A 68 9.93 14.76 -10.68
C GLY A 68 10.26 15.10 -9.24
N ASP A 69 10.35 16.37 -8.88
CA ASP A 69 10.69 16.87 -7.54
C ASP A 69 9.58 16.57 -6.51
N SER A 70 9.27 15.29 -6.31
CA SER A 70 8.31 14.84 -5.32
C SER A 70 9.07 14.40 -4.07
N ALA A 71 8.56 14.79 -2.90
CA ALA A 71 9.05 14.31 -1.60
C ALA A 71 8.95 12.77 -1.47
N PHE A 72 8.32 12.09 -2.44
CA PHE A 72 7.98 10.68 -2.41
C PHE A 72 8.86 9.81 -3.33
N GLN A 73 9.84 10.35 -4.06
CA GLN A 73 10.65 9.59 -5.03
C GLN A 73 11.29 8.28 -4.49
N GLN A 74 11.56 8.22 -3.19
CA GLN A 74 12.14 7.04 -2.53
C GLN A 74 11.11 5.92 -2.25
N TRP A 75 9.82 6.18 -2.47
CA TRP A 75 8.71 5.27 -2.24
C TRP A 75 8.18 4.72 -3.57
N ASP A 76 7.54 3.57 -3.50
CA ASP A 76 7.02 2.88 -4.68
C ASP A 76 5.55 3.21 -4.91
N GLY A 77 4.78 3.46 -3.85
CA GLY A 77 3.37 3.80 -3.91
C GLY A 77 2.95 4.86 -2.89
N VAL A 78 1.87 5.57 -3.21
CA VAL A 78 1.27 6.61 -2.34
C VAL A 78 -0.24 6.50 -2.34
N ALA A 79 -0.83 6.43 -1.15
CA ALA A 79 -2.27 6.51 -0.96
C ALA A 79 -2.62 7.67 -0.02
N PHE A 80 -3.62 8.45 -0.39
CA PHE A 80 -4.03 9.65 0.33
C PHE A 80 -5.21 9.32 1.25
N ASP A 81 -5.02 9.48 2.56
CA ASP A 81 -6.12 9.40 3.54
C ASP A 81 -6.94 10.70 3.52
N SER A 82 -6.27 11.82 3.24
CA SER A 82 -6.88 13.15 3.10
C SER A 82 -6.04 14.02 2.16
N PHE A 83 -6.46 15.28 1.94
CA PHE A 83 -5.67 16.24 1.18
C PHE A 83 -4.29 16.54 1.81
N PHE A 84 -4.17 16.37 3.14
CA PHE A 84 -2.97 16.75 3.92
C PHE A 84 -2.21 15.56 4.48
N SER A 85 -2.68 14.32 4.26
CA SER A 85 -2.08 13.14 4.89
C SER A 85 -2.33 11.88 4.09
N GLY A 86 -1.46 10.90 4.30
CA GLY A 86 -1.65 9.57 3.75
C GLY A 86 -0.51 8.64 4.10
N ILE A 87 -0.46 7.53 3.39
CA ILE A 87 0.57 6.51 3.51
C ILE A 87 1.45 6.44 2.27
N LEU A 88 2.67 5.99 2.50
CA LEU A 88 3.64 5.67 1.47
C LEU A 88 4.06 4.22 1.65
N VAL A 89 4.22 3.51 0.54
CA VAL A 89 4.60 2.10 0.54
C VAL A 89 5.88 1.94 -0.27
N ARG A 90 6.79 1.12 0.25
CA ARG A 90 8.03 0.74 -0.43
C ARG A 90 8.24 -0.76 -0.31
N TYR A 91 8.37 -1.44 -1.45
CA TYR A 91 8.71 -2.85 -1.52
C TYR A 91 10.15 -3.07 -1.07
N VAL A 92 10.35 -4.15 -0.31
CA VAL A 92 11.64 -4.61 0.17
C VAL A 92 11.67 -6.13 0.14
N ASP A 93 12.87 -6.71 0.29
CA ASP A 93 13.04 -8.16 0.37
C ASP A 93 12.42 -8.90 -0.83
N ASP A 94 12.86 -8.52 -2.05
CA ASP A 94 12.39 -9.10 -3.33
C ASP A 94 10.87 -9.13 -3.49
N PHE A 95 10.21 -8.03 -3.10
CA PHE A 95 8.76 -7.86 -3.20
C PHE A 95 7.94 -8.79 -2.30
N GLU A 96 8.53 -9.38 -1.27
CA GLU A 96 7.77 -10.17 -0.26
C GLU A 96 7.26 -9.30 0.90
N ARG A 97 7.86 -8.12 1.09
CA ARG A 97 7.58 -7.25 2.22
C ARG A 97 7.47 -5.79 1.80
N VAL A 98 6.78 -5.01 2.63
CA VAL A 98 6.65 -3.56 2.47
C VAL A 98 7.04 -2.80 3.72
N ILE A 99 7.71 -1.67 3.52
CA ILE A 99 7.87 -0.62 4.54
C ILE A 99 6.79 0.43 4.30
N VAL A 100 6.16 0.87 5.38
CA VAL A 100 5.08 1.85 5.35
C VAL A 100 5.51 3.13 6.06
N GLY A 101 5.41 4.26 5.36
CA GLY A 101 5.56 5.61 5.89
C GLY A 101 4.21 6.30 6.01
N ARG A 102 4.11 7.30 6.88
CA ARG A 102 3.00 8.26 6.89
C ARG A 102 3.54 9.63 6.54
N PHE A 103 2.83 10.37 5.71
CA PHE A 103 3.18 11.75 5.41
C PHE A 103 2.12 12.73 5.91
N TYR A 104 2.54 13.96 6.18
CA TYR A 104 1.70 15.11 6.50
C TYR A 104 2.23 16.35 5.77
N SER A 105 1.34 17.23 5.31
CA SER A 105 1.62 18.45 4.53
C SER A 105 0.79 19.62 5.03
#